data_AF-A0A7C6JHM9-F1
#
_entry.id   AF-A0A7C6JHM9-F1
#
_cell.length_a   1.000
_cell.length_b   1.000
_cell.length_c   1.000
_cell.angle_alpha   90.00
_cell.angle_beta   90.00
_cell.angle_gamma   90.00
#
_symmetry.space_group_name_H-M   'P 1'
#
loop_
_entity.id
_entity.type
_entity.pdbx_description
1 polymer ?
#
loop_
_entity_poly.entity_id
_entity_poly.type
_entity_poly.pdbx_seq_one_letter_code
_entity_poly.pdbx_strand_id
1 'polypeptide(L)'
;MKVIGPFKICGENNLFQSPHADLYGIYIKTIKVKDKFIISYIGETGQSFKKRIKEHLIQTMGGNYRVPDPDDLNAGKLNILW
;
A
#
# COMPACT_ATOMS: atom_id res chain seq x y z
N MET A 1 8.60 20.81 -5.89
CA MET A 1 7.66 19.69 -5.72
C MET A 1 7.24 19.65 -4.25
N LYS A 2 5.94 19.67 -3.93
CA LYS A 2 5.43 19.65 -2.55
C LYS A 2 4.94 18.26 -2.20
N VAL A 3 5.41 17.70 -1.09
CA VAL A 3 4.92 16.41 -0.56
C VAL A 3 3.77 16.69 0.41
N ILE A 4 2.66 15.95 0.26
CA ILE A 4 1.50 16.05 1.14
C ILE A 4 1.36 14.74 1.90
N GLY A 5 1.36 14.81 3.23
CA GLY A 5 1.34 13.64 4.11
C GLY A 5 2.38 13.75 5.24
N PRO A 6 2.76 12.65 5.91
CA PRO A 6 2.36 11.27 5.59
C PRO A 6 0.91 10.99 6.00
N PHE A 7 0.18 10.27 5.16
CA PHE A 7 -1.13 9.73 5.52
C PHE A 7 -1.01 8.28 5.97
N LYS A 8 -1.79 7.89 6.99
CA LYS A 8 -1.94 6.49 7.37
C LYS A 8 -3.04 5.82 6.55
N ILE A 9 -3.00 4.49 6.51
CA ILE A 9 -4.08 3.69 5.91
C ILE A 9 -5.27 3.53 6.88
N CYS A 10 -4.97 3.51 8.19
CA CYS A 10 -5.95 3.38 9.26
C CYS A 10 -5.52 4.22 10.49
N GLY A 11 -6.48 4.47 11.39
CA GLY A 11 -6.28 5.31 12.58
C GLY A 11 -6.35 6.81 12.27
N GLU A 12 -5.71 7.62 13.10
CA GLU A 12 -5.66 9.08 12.92
C GLU A 12 -4.83 9.50 11.71
N ASN A 13 -5.19 10.63 11.09
CA ASN A 13 -4.57 11.15 9.87
C ASN A 13 -4.62 10.15 8.70
N ASN A 14 -5.80 9.54 8.53
CA ASN A 14 -6.08 8.56 7.50
C ASN A 14 -6.24 9.21 6.11
N LEU A 15 -5.58 8.64 5.09
CA LEU A 15 -5.75 9.03 3.69
C LEU A 15 -7.24 9.04 3.29
N PHE A 16 -8.01 8.01 3.66
CA PHE A 16 -9.41 7.86 3.24
C PHE A 16 -10.35 8.96 3.77
N GLN A 17 -9.92 9.71 4.78
CA GLN A 17 -10.67 10.84 5.36
C GLN A 17 -10.11 12.20 4.92
N SER A 18 -8.98 12.21 4.21
CA SER A 18 -8.33 13.41 3.72
C SER A 18 -9.07 13.99 2.52
N PRO A 19 -9.16 15.33 2.35
CA PRO A 19 -9.65 15.91 1.10
C PRO A 19 -8.76 15.52 -0.10
N HIS A 20 -7.51 15.13 0.14
CA HIS A 20 -6.60 14.65 -0.90
C HIS A 20 -6.91 13.24 -1.39
N ALA A 21 -7.80 12.48 -0.72
CA ALA A 21 -8.11 11.10 -1.08
C ALA A 21 -8.71 10.95 -2.49
N ASP A 22 -9.41 12.00 -2.95
CA ASP A 22 -10.09 12.06 -4.24
C ASP A 22 -9.21 12.59 -5.39
N LEU A 23 -8.00 13.06 -5.08
CA LEU A 23 -7.01 13.45 -6.08
C LEU A 23 -6.34 12.24 -6.73
N TYR A 24 -5.60 12.47 -7.81
CA TYR A 24 -4.86 11.47 -8.57
C TYR A 24 -3.43 11.99 -8.88
N GLY A 25 -2.57 11.11 -9.41
CA GLY A 25 -1.17 11.41 -9.71
C GLY A 25 -0.19 10.47 -9.03
N ILE A 26 0.95 10.99 -8.59
CA ILE A 26 2.05 10.22 -7.98
C ILE A 26 1.83 10.08 -6.47
N TYR A 27 2.02 8.87 -5.94
CA TYR A 27 2.03 8.58 -4.51
C TYR A 27 3.25 7.74 -4.13
N ILE A 28 3.68 7.89 -2.87
CA ILE A 28 4.84 7.21 -2.32
C ILE A 28 4.38 6.39 -1.12
N LYS A 29 4.55 5.06 -1.20
CA LYS A 29 4.39 4.17 -0.05
C LYS A 29 5.71 4.09 0.70
N THR A 30 5.61 4.19 2.02
CA THR A 30 6.75 4.14 2.91
C THR A 30 6.51 3.16 4.04
N ILE A 31 7.60 2.59 4.54
CA ILE A 31 7.64 1.81 5.78
C ILE A 31 8.30 2.69 6.83
N LYS A 32 7.64 2.88 7.97
CA LYS A 32 8.23 3.61 9.09
C LYS A 32 9.20 2.70 9.83
N VAL A 33 10.47 3.09 9.90
CA VAL A 33 11.52 2.39 10.64
C VAL A 33 12.14 3.37 11.63
N LYS A 34 11.87 3.17 12.93
CA LYS A 34 12.16 4.14 13.99
C LYS A 34 11.53 5.51 13.62
N ASP A 35 12.35 6.55 13.51
CA ASP A 35 11.93 7.92 13.20
C ASP A 35 12.07 8.27 11.71
N LYS A 36 12.34 7.28 10.87
CA LYS A 36 12.55 7.47 9.42
C LYS A 36 11.47 6.76 8.60
N PHE A 37 11.27 7.27 7.38
CA PHE A 37 10.43 6.63 6.37
C PHE A 37 11.32 6.09 5.26
N ILE A 38 11.28 4.77 5.06
CA ILE A 38 11.95 4.11 3.94
C ILE A 38 10.91 3.97 2.82
N ILE A 39 11.24 4.45 1.63
CA ILE A 39 10.38 4.29 0.45
C ILE A 39 10.37 2.82 0.05
N SER A 40 9.19 2.21 0.05
CA SER A 40 9.01 0.80 -0.38
C SER A 40 8.44 0.70 -1.79
N TYR A 41 7.70 1.70 -2.24
CA TYR A 41 7.09 1.71 -3.58
C TYR A 41 6.70 3.13 -3.98
N ILE A 42 6.91 3.47 -5.26
CA ILE A 42 6.41 4.69 -5.89
C ILE A 42 5.44 4.26 -6.98
N GLY A 43 4.26 4.87 -7.00
CA GLY A 43 3.24 4.57 -7.99
C GLY A 43 2.60 5.84 -8.55
N GLU A 44 2.02 5.69 -9.72
CA GLU A 44 1.16 6.68 -10.37
C GLU A 44 -0.25 6.10 -10.53
N THR A 45 -1.26 6.96 -10.52
CA THR A 45 -2.64 6.58 -10.80
C THR A 45 -3.39 7.72 -11.48
N GLY A 46 -4.16 7.41 -12.52
CA GLY A 46 -5.18 8.31 -13.09
C GLY A 46 -6.54 8.21 -12.37
N GLN A 47 -6.70 7.23 -11.47
CA GLN A 47 -7.84 7.10 -10.57
C GLN A 47 -7.54 7.79 -9.23
N SER A 48 -8.56 8.03 -8.41
CA SER A 48 -8.37 8.62 -7.08
C SER A 48 -7.44 7.79 -6.19
N PHE A 49 -6.65 8.46 -5.36
CA PHE A 49 -5.73 7.80 -4.42
C PHE A 49 -6.49 6.83 -3.51
N LYS A 50 -7.70 7.18 -3.04
CA LYS A 50 -8.51 6.27 -2.22
C LYS A 50 -8.86 4.98 -2.97
N LYS A 51 -9.24 5.07 -4.25
CA LYS A 51 -9.56 3.89 -5.05
C LYS A 51 -8.31 3.04 -5.27
N ARG A 52 -7.20 3.67 -5.69
CA ARG A 52 -5.95 2.96 -5.95
C ARG A 52 -5.36 2.29 -4.72
N ILE A 53 -5.37 2.98 -3.56
CA ILE A 53 -4.87 2.41 -2.30
C ILE A 53 -5.78 1.30 -1.80
N LYS A 54 -7.11 1.42 -1.96
CA LYS A 54 -8.05 0.33 -1.65
C LYS A 54 -7.77 -0.92 -2.49
N GLU A 55 -7.57 -0.77 -3.80
CA GLU A 55 -7.19 -1.88 -4.67
C GLU A 55 -5.88 -2.54 -4.21
N HIS A 56 -4.85 -1.73 -3.94
CA HIS A 56 -3.59 -2.28 -3.43
C HIS A 56 -3.76 -3.05 -2.12
N LEU A 57 -4.61 -2.58 -1.21
CA LEU A 57 -4.90 -3.29 0.03
C LEU A 57 -5.56 -4.62 -0.23
N ILE A 58 -6.57 -4.67 -1.11
CA ILE A 58 -7.24 -5.92 -1.50
C ILE A 58 -6.22 -6.92 -2.06
N GLN A 59 -5.37 -6.49 -2.99
CA GLN A 59 -4.38 -7.36 -3.61
C GLN A 59 -3.28 -7.81 -2.61
N THR A 60 -2.87 -6.93 -1.70
CA THR A 60 -1.86 -7.27 -0.68
C THR A 60 -2.41 -8.23 0.35
N MET A 61 -3.60 -7.94 0.89
CA MET A 61 -4.24 -8.74 1.93
C MET A 61 -4.81 -10.05 1.38
N GLY A 62 -5.23 -10.06 0.13
CA GLY A 62 -5.64 -11.27 -0.60
C GLY A 62 -4.47 -12.13 -1.07
N GLY A 63 -3.22 -11.72 -0.85
CA GLY A 63 -2.03 -12.49 -1.25
C GLY A 63 -1.66 -12.41 -2.73
N ASN A 64 -2.41 -11.67 -3.55
CA ASN A 64 -2.19 -11.56 -5.00
C ASN A 64 -0.95 -10.74 -5.38
N TYR A 65 -0.41 -9.96 -4.45
CA TYR A 65 0.90 -9.29 -4.58
C TYR A 65 2.03 -10.02 -3.87
N ARG A 66 1.83 -11.30 -3.58
CA ARG A 66 2.85 -12.20 -3.06
C ARG A 66 2.99 -13.38 -3.99
N VAL A 67 4.17 -13.98 -4.00
CA VAL A 67 4.48 -15.25 -4.63
C VAL A 67 4.69 -16.25 -3.51
N PRO A 68 3.65 -16.96 -3.07
CA PRO A 68 3.84 -18.05 -2.13
C PRO A 68 4.55 -19.23 -2.80
N ASP A 69 5.30 -20.00 -2.03
CA ASP A 69 5.78 -21.30 -2.49
C ASP A 69 4.57 -22.22 -2.76
N PRO A 70 4.45 -22.80 -3.96
CA PRO A 70 3.27 -23.55 -4.36
C PRO A 70 3.09 -24.85 -3.58
N ASP A 71 4.19 -25.52 -3.22
CA ASP A 71 4.14 -26.79 -2.50
C ASP A 71 3.73 -26.55 -1.04
N ASP A 72 4.29 -25.52 -0.40
CA ASP A 72 3.88 -25.11 0.95
C ASP A 72 2.43 -24.64 0.96
N LEU A 73 2.00 -23.84 -0.02
CA LEU A 73 0.62 -23.35 -0.10
C LEU A 73 -0.37 -24.51 -0.26
N ASN A 74 -0.03 -25.49 -1.10
CA ASN A 74 -0.82 -26.72 -1.27
C ASN A 74 -0.92 -27.54 0.03
N ALA A 75 0.13 -27.50 0.87
CA ALA A 75 0.13 -28.10 2.20
C ALA A 75 -0.56 -27.24 3.29
N GLY A 76 -1.18 -26.11 2.92
CA GLY A 76 -1.82 -25.18 3.86
C GLY A 76 -0.84 -24.32 4.67
N LYS A 77 0.42 -24.24 4.23
CA LYS A 77 1.49 -23.43 4.85
C LYS A 77 1.73 -22.18 4.03
N LEU A 78 1.82 -21.02 4.69
CA LEU A 78 2.12 -19.76 4.01
C LEU A 78 3.63 -19.48 4.08
N ASN A 79 4.35 -19.84 3.03
CA ASN A 79 5.74 -19.46 2.81
C ASN A 79 5.82 -18.48 1.64
N ILE A 80 6.30 -17.25 1.88
CA ILE A 80 6.32 -16.18 0.88
C ILE A 80 7.72 -16.11 0.27
N LEU A 81 7.82 -16.38 -1.03
CA LEU A 81 9.07 -16.25 -1.77
C LEU A 81 9.35 -14.80 -2.18
N TRP A 82 8.29 -14.06 -2.56
CA TRP A 82 8.35 -12.65 -2.97
C TRP A 82 7.08 -11.89 -2.58
#